data_AF-A0A9C7QF22-F1
#
_entry.id   AF-A0A9C7QF22-F1
#
_cell.length_a   1.000
_cell.length_b   1.000
_cell.length_c   1.000
_cell.angle_alpha   90.00
_cell.angle_beta   90.00
_cell.angle_gamma   90.00
#
_symmetry.space_group_name_H-M   'P 1'
#
loop_
_entity.id
_entity.type
_entity.pdbx_description
1 polymer ?
#
loop_
_entity_poly.entity_id
_entity_poly.type
_entity_poly.pdbx_seq_one_letter_code
_entity_poly.pdbx_strand_id
1 'polypeptide(L)'
;AVGVTAAGASTGWDFTKLFQGFYSQRALDNSEYIDTGIENQLAAVDLTAMGTDLYQTTDFGFGKVTFTGAVADSSVVMVMYELDINEDVLQNFAQDYNLQENEIRVELKPSPQTNGCYGTQGFGERTVSGYKHTVIFEIHGNELNTESSFNASFCDLTLFSSTNIREIPFEEPVVLKLPLDFINTDRVTVEPDTDVQIDNYLYELKKVNITPLAVQWDAKVIRKTRKPDKSSPLIMRFKDGTEVKNYSLTSSDVEGSDSDTFLVLLDKPININDLSSVIIGNYTINLE
;
A
#
# COMPACT_ATOMS: atom_id res chain seq x y z
N ALA A 1 26.78 -10.86 -10.98
CA ALA A 1 25.94 -11.51 -9.97
C ALA A 1 26.41 -11.03 -8.61
N VAL A 2 25.77 -10.00 -8.06
CA VAL A 2 26.02 -9.53 -6.70
C VAL A 2 24.86 -10.10 -5.88
N GLY A 3 25.17 -11.07 -5.04
CA GLY A 3 24.18 -11.73 -4.18
C GLY A 3 23.76 -10.79 -3.07
N VAL A 4 22.45 -10.64 -2.90
CA VAL A 4 21.87 -10.00 -1.72
C VAL A 4 22.17 -10.92 -0.54
N THR A 5 23.06 -10.49 0.35
CA THR A 5 23.20 -11.14 1.66
C THR A 5 22.07 -10.65 2.54
N ALA A 6 20.97 -11.42 2.60
CA ALA A 6 19.94 -11.25 3.62
C ALA A 6 20.59 -11.44 4.99
N ALA A 7 20.81 -10.33 5.70
CA ALA A 7 21.26 -10.37 7.07
C ALA A 7 20.08 -10.84 7.93
N GLY A 8 20.10 -12.14 8.28
CA GLY A 8 19.41 -12.72 9.43
C GLY A 8 17.95 -12.31 9.63
N ALA A 9 17.03 -13.10 9.07
CA ALA A 9 15.62 -13.08 9.45
C ALA A 9 15.47 -13.24 10.98
N SER A 10 15.21 -12.15 11.69
CA SER A 10 14.50 -12.21 12.96
C SER A 10 13.01 -12.10 12.65
N THR A 11 12.26 -13.13 13.02
CA THR A 11 10.79 -13.28 12.93
C THR A 11 10.04 -12.31 13.86
N GLY A 12 10.43 -11.04 13.88
CA GLY A 12 9.92 -10.04 14.81
C GLY A 12 9.61 -8.77 14.07
N TRP A 13 8.54 -8.79 13.27
CA TRP A 13 7.91 -7.55 12.85
C TRP A 13 7.63 -6.72 14.10
N ASP A 14 8.24 -5.55 14.21
CA ASP A 14 7.90 -4.62 15.28
C ASP A 14 6.61 -3.89 14.87
N PHE A 15 5.47 -4.51 15.17
CA PHE A 15 4.12 -4.01 14.90
C PHE A 15 3.84 -2.61 15.51
N THR A 16 4.74 -2.09 16.36
CA THR A 16 4.64 -0.74 16.93
C THR A 16 5.27 0.36 16.07
N LYS A 17 6.03 0.00 15.02
CA LYS A 17 6.91 0.92 14.27
C LYS A 17 6.44 1.30 12.89
N LEU A 18 5.55 0.54 12.25
CA LEU A 18 4.84 1.08 11.10
C LEU A 18 3.93 2.22 11.63
N PHE A 19 4.04 3.39 11.00
CA PHE A 19 3.00 4.41 11.10
C PHE A 19 2.86 5.14 12.45
N GLN A 20 3.97 5.39 13.17
CA GLN A 20 3.97 6.25 14.39
C GLN A 20 3.40 7.67 14.14
N GLY A 21 3.28 8.11 12.88
CA GLY A 21 2.66 9.38 12.48
C GLY A 21 1.17 9.32 12.07
N PHE A 22 0.53 8.14 12.00
CA PHE A 22 -0.86 8.02 11.52
C PHE A 22 -1.90 8.45 12.56
N TYR A 23 -1.56 8.36 13.85
CA TYR A 23 -2.29 9.05 14.90
C TYR A 23 -1.78 10.49 15.00
N SER A 24 -1.90 11.27 13.92
CA SER A 24 -1.93 12.71 14.14
C SER A 24 -3.16 12.98 15.00
N GLN A 25 -2.87 13.52 16.16
CA GLN A 25 -3.71 14.02 17.24
C GLN A 25 -4.88 14.89 16.71
N ARG A 26 -5.88 14.27 16.08
CA ARG A 26 -7.24 14.81 15.92
C ARG A 26 -8.29 13.97 16.65
N ALA A 27 -7.86 13.09 17.54
CA ALA A 27 -8.66 12.81 18.72
C ALA A 27 -8.50 14.01 19.66
N LEU A 28 -9.40 15.00 19.54
CA LEU A 28 -9.87 15.91 20.61
C LEU A 28 -10.68 17.08 20.03
N ASP A 29 -11.53 16.86 19.03
CA ASP A 29 -12.62 17.79 18.72
C ASP A 29 -13.89 16.99 18.39
N ASN A 30 -14.56 16.51 19.45
CA ASN A 30 -15.98 16.13 19.57
C ASN A 30 -16.75 15.59 18.34
N SER A 31 -16.09 14.92 17.41
CA SER A 31 -16.68 14.15 16.34
C SER A 31 -16.19 12.73 16.52
N GLU A 32 -17.11 11.77 16.52
CA GLU A 32 -16.87 10.33 16.68
C GLU A 32 -16.17 9.74 15.44
N TYR A 33 -15.21 10.46 14.85
CA TYR A 33 -14.62 10.20 13.56
C TYR A 33 -13.11 10.43 13.62
N ILE A 34 -12.34 9.39 13.33
CA ILE A 34 -10.93 9.51 13.00
C ILE A 34 -10.83 9.06 11.54
N ASP A 35 -10.58 10.01 10.65
CA ASP A 35 -10.17 9.74 9.27
C ASP A 35 -8.69 9.37 9.29
N THR A 36 -8.39 8.06 9.34
CA THR A 36 -7.02 7.55 9.25
C THR A 36 -6.65 7.11 7.84
N GLY A 37 -7.50 7.40 6.84
CA GLY A 37 -7.32 6.94 5.47
C GLY A 37 -5.93 7.27 4.93
N ILE A 38 -5.32 6.28 4.28
CA ILE A 38 -4.00 6.36 3.63
C ILE A 38 -3.95 7.48 2.57
N GLU A 39 -5.09 7.91 2.04
CA GLU A 39 -5.19 9.05 1.11
C GLU A 39 -4.77 10.41 1.73
N ASN A 40 -4.72 10.51 3.06
CA ASN A 40 -4.30 11.73 3.78
C ASN A 40 -2.80 11.74 4.13
N GLN A 41 -2.04 10.77 3.62
CA GLN A 41 -0.62 10.59 3.88
C GLN A 41 0.25 11.49 3.01
N LEU A 42 1.20 12.19 3.64
CA LEU A 42 2.17 13.05 2.95
C LEU A 42 3.62 12.67 3.24
N ALA A 43 3.86 11.63 4.05
CA ALA A 43 5.19 11.25 4.50
C ALA A 43 5.52 9.80 4.13
N ALA A 44 6.79 9.53 3.85
CA ALA A 44 7.29 8.17 3.63
C ALA A 44 7.27 7.37 4.93
N VAL A 45 7.21 6.06 4.79
CA VAL A 45 7.12 5.10 5.90
C VAL A 45 8.44 4.35 5.97
N ASP A 46 9.07 4.37 7.14
CA ASP A 46 10.29 3.59 7.36
C ASP A 46 9.98 2.10 7.46
N LEU A 47 10.25 1.37 6.36
CA LEU A 47 10.00 -0.07 6.27
C LEU A 47 11.14 -0.92 6.88
N THR A 48 12.31 -0.34 7.14
CA THR A 48 13.50 -1.09 7.63
C THR A 48 13.28 -1.70 9.02
N ALA A 49 12.37 -1.12 9.80
CA ALA A 49 12.02 -1.61 11.12
C ALA A 49 11.20 -2.92 11.12
N MET A 50 10.70 -3.36 9.95
CA MET A 50 9.75 -4.48 9.83
C MET A 50 10.07 -5.45 8.71
N GLY A 51 10.57 -4.93 7.61
CA GLY A 51 10.85 -5.70 6.41
C GLY A 51 12.33 -6.06 6.28
N THR A 52 12.79 -6.03 5.03
CA THR A 52 14.18 -6.25 4.67
C THR A 52 14.82 -4.97 4.19
N ASP A 53 16.11 -4.82 4.48
CA ASP A 53 16.95 -3.76 3.93
C ASP A 53 17.39 -4.14 2.51
N LEU A 54 17.28 -3.20 1.57
CA LEU A 54 17.63 -3.44 0.16
C LEU A 54 18.94 -2.77 -0.25
N TYR A 55 19.09 -1.48 0.04
CA TYR A 55 20.20 -0.62 -0.39
C TYR A 55 20.64 -0.84 -1.85
N GLN A 56 19.66 -0.93 -2.76
CA GLN A 56 19.91 -1.04 -4.19
C GLN A 56 19.80 0.33 -4.85
N THR A 57 20.89 0.83 -5.45
CA THR A 57 20.91 2.11 -6.15
C THR A 57 20.94 1.91 -7.67
N THR A 58 20.10 2.66 -8.39
CA THR A 58 20.03 2.69 -9.85
C THR A 58 20.08 4.14 -10.32
N ASP A 59 20.95 4.44 -11.29
CA ASP A 59 20.95 5.69 -12.04
C ASP A 59 19.94 5.58 -13.18
N PHE A 60 19.11 6.59 -13.37
CA PHE A 60 18.06 6.62 -14.40
C PHE A 60 18.15 7.85 -15.31
N GLY A 61 19.34 8.46 -15.42
CA GLY A 61 19.64 9.57 -16.31
C GLY A 61 19.19 10.94 -15.77
N PHE A 62 18.05 11.00 -15.08
CA PHE A 62 17.54 12.22 -14.43
C PHE A 62 17.90 12.32 -12.95
N GLY A 63 18.60 11.32 -12.43
CA GLY A 63 18.95 11.20 -11.02
C GLY A 63 19.29 9.76 -10.64
N LYS A 64 19.30 9.50 -9.34
CA LYS A 64 19.50 8.19 -8.74
C LYS A 64 18.35 7.86 -7.83
N VAL A 65 17.90 6.61 -7.90
CA VAL A 65 16.98 6.02 -6.93
C VAL A 65 17.76 5.04 -6.08
N THR A 66 17.56 5.09 -4.76
CA THR A 66 18.05 4.08 -3.83
C THR A 66 16.87 3.42 -3.16
N PHE A 67 16.60 2.16 -3.49
CA PHE A 67 15.64 1.33 -2.78
C PHE A 67 16.24 0.95 -1.44
N THR A 68 15.61 1.37 -0.35
CA THR A 68 16.17 1.28 1.00
C THR A 68 15.57 0.15 1.79
N GLY A 69 14.28 -0.15 1.62
CA GLY A 69 13.64 -1.28 2.30
C GLY A 69 12.37 -1.77 1.62
N ALA A 70 11.94 -2.97 1.97
CA ALA A 70 10.69 -3.54 1.50
C ALA A 70 10.04 -4.44 2.56
N VAL A 71 8.70 -4.44 2.61
CA VAL A 71 7.91 -5.37 3.42
C VAL A 71 6.86 -6.01 2.53
N ALA A 72 6.54 -7.28 2.80
CA ALA A 72 5.56 -8.01 2.01
C ALA A 72 4.77 -9.00 2.87
N ASP A 73 3.52 -9.21 2.48
CA ASP A 73 2.73 -10.39 2.84
C ASP A 73 2.08 -10.98 1.58
N SER A 74 1.15 -11.93 1.72
CA SER A 74 0.54 -12.59 0.57
C SER A 74 -0.29 -11.69 -0.35
N SER A 75 -0.67 -10.48 0.11
CA SER A 75 -1.59 -9.58 -0.58
C SER A 75 -0.97 -8.23 -0.95
N VAL A 76 0.08 -7.80 -0.25
CA VAL A 76 0.70 -6.48 -0.44
C VAL A 76 2.22 -6.59 -0.46
N VAL A 77 2.84 -5.85 -1.38
CA VAL A 77 4.26 -5.52 -1.33
C VAL A 77 4.42 -4.02 -1.18
N MET A 78 5.16 -3.56 -0.17
CA MET A 78 5.55 -2.15 -0.04
C MET A 78 7.04 -2.00 -0.24
N VAL A 79 7.42 -0.95 -0.96
CA VAL A 79 8.82 -0.63 -1.26
C VAL A 79 9.10 0.81 -0.86
N MET A 80 10.16 1.02 -0.08
CA MET A 80 10.69 2.34 0.27
C MET A 80 11.89 2.67 -0.61
N TYR A 81 11.94 3.91 -1.11
CA TYR A 81 13.05 4.42 -1.88
C TYR A 81 13.34 5.88 -1.62
N GLU A 82 14.57 6.27 -1.89
CA GLU A 82 15.04 7.66 -1.87
C GLU A 82 15.40 8.10 -3.29
N LEU A 83 15.05 9.32 -3.67
CA LEU A 83 15.41 9.95 -4.93
C LEU A 83 16.37 11.12 -4.70
N ASP A 84 17.46 11.08 -5.45
CA ASP A 84 18.38 12.17 -5.66
C ASP A 84 18.27 12.61 -7.12
N ILE A 85 17.71 13.79 -7.37
CA ILE A 85 17.38 14.27 -8.72
C ILE A 85 18.42 15.31 -9.15
N ASN A 86 18.85 15.23 -10.41
CA ASN A 86 19.81 16.19 -10.94
C ASN A 86 19.26 17.63 -10.84
N GLU A 87 20.10 18.55 -10.40
CA GLU A 87 19.70 19.95 -10.15
C GLU A 87 19.11 20.63 -11.41
N ASP A 88 19.63 20.30 -12.58
CA ASP A 88 19.16 20.86 -13.86
C ASP A 88 17.71 20.47 -14.17
N VAL A 89 17.30 19.23 -13.86
CA VAL A 89 15.93 18.75 -14.02
C VAL A 89 14.97 19.56 -13.14
N LEU A 90 15.33 19.75 -11.85
CA LEU A 90 14.52 20.52 -10.90
C LEU A 90 14.47 22.00 -11.29
N GLN A 91 15.60 22.60 -11.65
CA GLN A 91 15.69 24.01 -12.06
C GLN A 91 14.88 24.29 -13.32
N ASN A 92 14.91 23.40 -14.31
CA ASN A 92 14.12 23.56 -15.53
C ASN A 92 12.62 23.53 -15.23
N PHE A 93 12.16 22.59 -14.40
CA PHE A 93 10.75 22.56 -13.97
C PHE A 93 10.37 23.79 -13.15
N ALA A 94 11.25 24.23 -12.24
CA ALA A 94 11.04 25.44 -11.44
C ALA A 94 10.89 26.69 -12.33
N GLN A 95 11.75 26.84 -13.34
CA GLN A 95 11.74 27.98 -14.26
C GLN A 95 10.49 27.98 -15.14
N ASP A 96 10.11 26.83 -15.69
CA ASP A 96 8.96 26.71 -16.59
C ASP A 96 7.63 27.11 -15.93
N TYR A 97 7.52 26.91 -14.61
CA TYR A 97 6.31 27.19 -13.84
C TYR A 97 6.47 28.31 -12.79
N ASN A 98 7.61 29.00 -12.78
CA ASN A 98 7.94 30.04 -11.80
C ASN A 98 7.72 29.59 -10.35
N LEU A 99 8.28 28.43 -10.01
CA LEU A 99 8.21 27.79 -8.69
C LEU A 99 9.53 27.96 -7.92
N GLN A 100 9.46 27.87 -6.60
CA GLN A 100 10.62 27.57 -5.78
C GLN A 100 10.88 26.06 -5.75
N GLU A 101 12.14 25.64 -5.64
CA GLU A 101 12.46 24.19 -5.64
C GLU A 101 11.76 23.43 -4.52
N ASN A 102 11.55 24.03 -3.35
CA ASN A 102 10.83 23.45 -2.20
C ASN A 102 9.33 23.22 -2.46
N GLU A 103 8.79 23.76 -3.55
CA GLU A 103 7.41 23.52 -4.00
C GLU A 103 7.32 22.30 -4.94
N ILE A 104 8.45 21.76 -5.37
CA ILE A 104 8.53 20.61 -6.29
C ILE A 104 8.54 19.32 -5.48
N ARG A 105 7.59 18.45 -5.81
CA ARG A 105 7.55 17.04 -5.44
C ARG A 105 7.95 16.20 -6.63
N VAL A 106 8.52 15.05 -6.32
CA VAL A 106 9.05 14.11 -7.30
C VAL A 106 8.58 12.72 -6.90
N GLU A 107 8.24 11.87 -7.84
CA GLU A 107 7.99 10.45 -7.57
C GLU A 107 8.34 9.60 -8.79
N LEU A 108 8.63 8.32 -8.56
CA LEU A 108 8.68 7.34 -9.65
C LEU A 108 7.28 6.80 -9.89
N LYS A 109 6.82 6.85 -11.14
CA LYS A 109 5.53 6.30 -11.54
C LYS A 109 5.66 4.79 -11.79
N PRO A 110 4.96 3.94 -11.03
CA PRO A 110 4.96 2.50 -11.28
C PRO A 110 4.32 2.17 -12.64
N SER A 111 4.87 1.19 -13.32
CA SER A 111 4.32 0.65 -14.55
C SER A 111 3.02 -0.13 -14.25
N PRO A 112 1.96 0.03 -15.07
CA PRO A 112 0.76 -0.81 -15.01
C PRO A 112 1.04 -2.31 -15.21
N GLN A 113 2.20 -2.66 -15.78
CA GLN A 113 2.61 -4.04 -16.05
C GLN A 113 3.45 -4.67 -14.92
N THR A 114 3.49 -4.05 -13.74
CA THR A 114 4.14 -4.65 -12.57
C THR A 114 3.43 -5.96 -12.23
N ASN A 115 4.14 -7.09 -12.35
CA ASN A 115 3.60 -8.46 -12.33
C ASN A 115 2.48 -8.67 -11.30
N GLY A 116 1.23 -8.82 -11.75
CA GLY A 116 0.08 -9.18 -10.90
C GLY A 116 -0.41 -8.07 -9.96
N CYS A 117 0.06 -6.84 -10.16
CA CYS A 117 -0.37 -5.68 -9.39
C CYS A 117 -1.58 -5.02 -10.07
N TYR A 118 -2.67 -4.82 -9.33
CA TYR A 118 -3.90 -4.19 -9.86
C TYR A 118 -4.17 -2.79 -9.28
N GLY A 119 -3.40 -2.38 -8.28
CA GLY A 119 -3.44 -1.04 -7.71
C GLY A 119 -2.06 -0.62 -7.21
N THR A 120 -1.68 0.65 -7.45
CA THR A 120 -0.49 1.25 -6.88
C THR A 120 -0.83 2.56 -6.17
N GLN A 121 -0.32 2.72 -4.95
CA GLN A 121 -0.44 3.96 -4.19
C GLN A 121 0.95 4.37 -3.71
N GLY A 122 1.32 5.64 -3.90
CA GLY A 122 2.61 6.19 -3.52
C GLY A 122 2.47 7.35 -2.55
N PHE A 123 3.37 7.42 -1.57
CA PHE A 123 3.49 8.52 -0.62
C PHE A 123 4.93 8.96 -0.55
N GLY A 124 5.17 10.25 -0.35
CA GLY A 124 6.54 10.70 -0.11
C GLY A 124 6.66 12.13 0.38
N GLU A 125 7.79 12.36 1.02
CA GLU A 125 8.19 13.63 1.61
C GLU A 125 9.53 14.09 1.07
N ARG A 126 9.71 15.42 1.04
CA ARG A 126 11.03 16.00 0.84
C ARG A 126 11.79 16.00 2.17
N THR A 127 13.01 15.52 2.15
CA THR A 127 13.95 15.53 3.27
C THR A 127 15.16 16.41 2.97
N VAL A 128 16.03 16.59 3.97
CA VAL A 128 17.28 17.35 3.81
C VAL A 128 18.24 16.68 2.80
N SER A 129 18.12 15.36 2.63
CA SER A 129 19.00 14.54 1.78
C SER A 129 18.40 14.13 0.43
N GLY A 130 17.21 14.64 0.07
CA GLY A 130 16.50 14.24 -1.16
C GLY A 130 15.02 13.96 -0.91
N TYR A 131 14.40 13.16 -1.77
CA TYR A 131 12.98 12.78 -1.64
C TYR A 131 12.86 11.36 -1.13
N LYS A 132 12.03 11.11 -0.12
CA LYS A 132 11.76 9.75 0.40
C LYS A 132 10.36 9.34 0.04
N HIS A 133 10.20 8.10 -0.39
CA HIS A 133 8.93 7.57 -0.86
C HIS A 133 8.68 6.15 -0.35
N THR A 134 7.41 5.83 -0.17
CA THR A 134 6.91 4.46 -0.03
C THR A 134 5.85 4.25 -1.08
N VAL A 135 6.01 3.19 -1.87
CA VAL A 135 5.01 2.74 -2.84
C VAL A 135 4.43 1.40 -2.40
N ILE A 136 3.14 1.24 -2.61
CA ILE A 136 2.34 0.08 -2.25
C ILE A 136 1.88 -0.58 -3.54
N PHE A 137 2.10 -1.88 -3.62
CA PHE A 137 1.68 -2.74 -4.71
C PHE A 137 0.64 -3.72 -4.18
N GLU A 138 -0.59 -3.56 -4.64
CA GLU A 138 -1.73 -4.39 -4.28
C GLU A 138 -1.79 -5.61 -5.21
N ILE A 139 -1.77 -6.81 -4.65
CA ILE A 139 -1.74 -8.07 -5.40
C ILE A 139 -3.10 -8.74 -5.35
N HIS A 140 -3.69 -8.99 -6.52
CA HIS A 140 -5.04 -9.56 -6.62
C HIS A 140 -5.01 -10.95 -7.28
N GLY A 141 -5.84 -11.86 -6.79
CA GLY A 141 -6.05 -13.20 -7.35
C GLY A 141 -4.93 -14.23 -7.13
N ASN A 142 -3.65 -13.82 -7.10
CA ASN A 142 -2.50 -14.72 -6.90
C ASN A 142 -1.75 -14.38 -5.61
N GLU A 143 -1.96 -15.17 -4.56
CA GLU A 143 -1.29 -14.98 -3.29
C GLU A 143 0.23 -15.20 -3.42
N LEU A 144 0.99 -14.21 -2.95
CA LEU A 144 2.45 -14.31 -2.87
C LEU A 144 2.87 -15.31 -1.78
N ASN A 145 4.02 -15.94 -1.99
CA ASN A 145 4.64 -16.87 -1.05
C ASN A 145 6.17 -16.76 -1.13
N THR A 146 6.88 -17.54 -0.30
CA THR A 146 8.35 -17.49 -0.21
C THR A 146 9.09 -17.92 -1.49
N GLU A 147 8.41 -18.63 -2.40
CA GLU A 147 8.98 -19.01 -3.71
C GLU A 147 8.70 -17.97 -4.80
N SER A 148 7.87 -16.97 -4.49
CA SER A 148 7.49 -15.92 -5.41
C SER A 148 8.64 -14.93 -5.65
N SER A 149 8.62 -14.28 -6.80
CA SER A 149 9.50 -13.15 -7.10
C SER A 149 8.67 -11.95 -7.52
N PHE A 150 9.02 -10.78 -7.02
CA PHE A 150 8.34 -9.53 -7.33
C PHE A 150 9.24 -8.66 -8.22
N ASN A 151 8.69 -8.17 -9.33
CA ASN A 151 9.40 -7.30 -10.26
C ASN A 151 8.61 -6.01 -10.40
N ALA A 152 9.02 -4.96 -9.68
CA ALA A 152 8.50 -3.61 -9.88
C ALA A 152 9.25 -2.93 -11.03
N SER A 153 8.49 -2.34 -11.94
CA SER A 153 9.02 -1.54 -13.05
C SER A 153 8.50 -0.12 -12.91
N PHE A 154 9.37 0.87 -13.03
CA PHE A 154 9.01 2.29 -13.04
C PHE A 154 9.40 2.88 -14.39
N CYS A 155 8.45 3.54 -15.05
CA CYS A 155 8.61 3.99 -16.43
C CYS A 155 8.83 5.50 -16.55
N ASP A 156 8.35 6.29 -15.60
CA ASP A 156 8.39 7.75 -15.67
C ASP A 156 8.85 8.35 -14.33
N LEU A 157 9.51 9.50 -14.41
CA LEU A 157 9.68 10.44 -13.32
C LEU A 157 8.53 11.46 -13.38
N THR A 158 7.75 11.54 -12.32
CA THR A 158 6.71 12.57 -12.20
C THR A 158 7.23 13.71 -11.34
N LEU A 159 7.25 14.91 -11.91
CA LEU A 159 7.51 16.19 -11.23
C LEU A 159 6.19 16.91 -11.06
N PHE A 160 5.85 17.34 -9.84
CA PHE A 160 4.60 18.03 -9.61
C PHE A 160 4.66 19.07 -8.50
N SER A 161 3.74 20.03 -8.62
CA SER A 161 3.43 21.08 -7.63
C SER A 161 1.91 21.09 -7.40
N SER A 162 1.38 22.06 -6.67
CA SER A 162 -0.07 22.15 -6.40
C SER A 162 -0.94 22.22 -7.66
N THR A 163 -0.43 22.77 -8.77
CA THR A 163 -1.22 22.99 -10.00
C THR A 163 -0.56 22.47 -11.27
N ASN A 164 0.70 22.06 -11.22
CA ASN A 164 1.48 21.68 -12.41
C ASN A 164 2.03 20.26 -12.25
N ILE A 165 1.96 19.47 -13.32
CA ILE A 165 2.48 18.10 -13.38
C ILE A 165 3.27 17.95 -14.68
N ARG A 166 4.42 17.27 -14.61
CA ARG A 166 5.23 16.87 -15.75
C ARG A 166 5.70 15.43 -15.55
N GLU A 167 5.39 14.58 -16.52
CA GLU A 167 5.89 13.21 -16.58
C GLU A 167 7.06 13.17 -17.57
N ILE A 168 8.20 12.65 -17.13
CA ILE A 168 9.40 12.47 -17.95
C ILE A 168 9.63 10.96 -18.12
N PRO A 169 9.41 10.41 -19.33
CA PRO A 169 9.58 8.99 -19.57
C PRO A 169 11.05 8.59 -19.57
N PHE A 170 11.35 7.40 -19.07
CA PHE A 170 12.69 6.82 -19.11
C PHE A 170 12.97 6.13 -20.44
N GLU A 171 14.23 6.20 -20.90
CA GLU A 171 14.68 5.43 -22.06
C GLU A 171 14.62 3.92 -21.76
N GLU A 172 15.03 3.53 -20.56
CA GLU A 172 14.89 2.18 -20.01
C GLU A 172 14.19 2.23 -18.66
N PRO A 173 13.22 1.34 -18.37
CA PRO A 173 12.56 1.33 -17.07
C PRO A 173 13.53 1.05 -15.93
N VAL A 174 13.33 1.72 -14.80
CA VAL A 174 13.98 1.32 -13.54
C VAL A 174 13.29 0.06 -13.04
N VAL A 175 14.04 -1.03 -12.92
CA VAL A 175 13.50 -2.32 -12.47
C VAL A 175 14.08 -2.72 -11.11
N LEU A 176 13.20 -2.97 -10.15
CA LEU A 176 13.51 -3.60 -8.89
C LEU A 176 13.05 -5.06 -8.92
N LYS A 177 13.98 -5.99 -8.67
CA LYS A 177 13.67 -7.43 -8.59
C LYS A 177 13.92 -7.92 -7.17
N LEU A 178 12.88 -8.46 -6.54
CA LEU A 178 12.91 -8.93 -5.17
C LEU A 178 12.58 -10.43 -5.12
N PRO A 179 13.49 -11.29 -4.64
CA PRO A 179 13.05 -12.56 -4.09
C PRO A 179 12.20 -12.29 -2.84
N LEU A 180 11.09 -12.99 -2.66
CA LEU A 180 10.19 -12.78 -1.53
C LEU A 180 10.44 -13.79 -0.39
N ASP A 181 11.68 -14.15 -0.14
CA ASP A 181 12.07 -15.04 0.96
C ASP A 181 11.87 -14.43 2.36
N PHE A 182 11.63 -13.12 2.44
CA PHE A 182 11.33 -12.36 3.65
C PHE A 182 9.83 -12.11 3.88
N ILE A 183 8.95 -12.58 2.98
CA ILE A 183 7.50 -12.36 3.06
C ILE A 183 6.92 -12.91 4.37
N ASN A 184 5.99 -12.18 4.98
CA ASN A 184 5.20 -12.74 6.06
C ASN A 184 4.09 -13.63 5.49
N THR A 185 4.13 -14.90 5.83
CA THR A 185 3.17 -15.91 5.35
C THR A 185 2.00 -16.13 6.30
N ASP A 186 1.98 -15.49 7.47
CA ASP A 186 0.86 -15.59 8.40
C ASP A 186 -0.38 -15.04 7.70
N ARG A 187 -1.44 -15.84 7.69
CA ARG A 187 -2.70 -15.48 7.05
C ARG A 187 -3.85 -16.29 7.62
N VAL A 188 -5.04 -15.71 7.56
CA VAL A 188 -6.29 -16.44 7.73
C VAL A 188 -7.12 -16.28 6.47
N THR A 189 -7.53 -17.40 5.90
CA THR A 189 -8.45 -17.46 4.78
C THR A 189 -9.77 -18.03 5.28
N VAL A 190 -10.86 -17.31 5.01
CA VAL A 190 -12.23 -17.74 5.31
C VAL A 190 -13.04 -17.78 4.03
N GLU A 191 -13.92 -18.76 3.91
CA GLU A 191 -14.86 -18.90 2.79
C GLU A 191 -16.30 -18.79 3.28
N PRO A 192 -16.84 -17.58 3.46
CA PRO A 192 -18.16 -17.38 4.09
C PRO A 192 -19.34 -17.92 3.28
N ASP A 193 -19.22 -17.96 1.95
CA ASP A 193 -20.27 -18.33 0.98
C ASP A 193 -21.63 -17.69 1.33
N THR A 194 -21.67 -16.36 1.36
CA THR A 194 -22.85 -15.59 1.81
C THR A 194 -23.02 -14.28 1.03
N ASP A 195 -24.26 -13.77 1.01
CA ASP A 195 -24.53 -12.43 0.52
C ASP A 195 -24.20 -11.38 1.60
N VAL A 196 -23.47 -10.33 1.21
CA VAL A 196 -23.11 -9.20 2.07
C VAL A 196 -23.54 -7.89 1.42
N GLN A 197 -24.11 -6.98 2.22
CA GLN A 197 -24.40 -5.64 1.76
C GLN A 197 -23.22 -4.72 2.13
N ILE A 198 -22.55 -4.20 1.10
CA ILE A 198 -21.53 -3.16 1.24
C ILE A 198 -22.07 -1.92 0.54
N ASP A 199 -22.27 -0.87 1.32
CA ASP A 199 -22.87 0.38 0.86
C ASP A 199 -24.19 0.19 0.09
N ASN A 200 -24.23 0.60 -1.17
CA ASN A 200 -25.40 0.55 -2.03
C ASN A 200 -25.41 -0.66 -2.97
N TYR A 201 -24.68 -1.71 -2.63
CA TYR A 201 -24.59 -2.94 -3.42
C TYR A 201 -24.74 -4.17 -2.52
N LEU A 202 -25.34 -5.20 -3.10
CA LEU A 202 -25.36 -6.55 -2.55
C LEU A 202 -24.32 -7.37 -3.32
N TYR A 203 -23.40 -7.98 -2.60
CA TYR A 203 -22.32 -8.80 -3.13
C TYR A 203 -22.45 -10.24 -2.64
N GLU A 204 -22.06 -11.19 -3.49
CA GLU A 204 -21.76 -12.56 -3.08
C GLU A 204 -20.31 -12.60 -2.59
N LEU A 205 -20.09 -12.84 -1.29
CA LEU A 205 -18.76 -12.91 -0.66
C LEU A 205 -18.31 -14.36 -0.57
N LYS A 206 -17.26 -14.72 -1.32
CA LYS A 206 -16.79 -16.10 -1.42
C LYS A 206 -15.57 -16.40 -0.58
N LYS A 207 -14.61 -15.47 -0.59
CA LYS A 207 -13.30 -15.67 0.03
C LYS A 207 -12.82 -14.37 0.62
N VAL A 208 -12.32 -14.45 1.85
CA VAL A 208 -11.69 -13.34 2.57
C VAL A 208 -10.32 -13.81 3.03
N ASN A 209 -9.30 -13.05 2.68
CA ASN A 209 -7.92 -13.23 3.08
C ASN A 209 -7.56 -12.10 4.05
N ILE A 210 -7.09 -12.47 5.23
CA ILE A 210 -6.66 -11.55 6.29
C ILE A 210 -5.17 -11.80 6.49
N THR A 211 -4.38 -10.77 6.26
CA THR A 211 -2.93 -10.78 6.39
C THR A 211 -2.50 -9.73 7.43
N PRO A 212 -1.22 -9.69 7.83
CA PRO A 212 -0.74 -8.68 8.76
C PRO A 212 -0.84 -7.25 8.21
N LEU A 213 -0.79 -7.05 6.89
CA LEU A 213 -0.85 -5.71 6.27
C LEU A 213 -2.21 -5.36 5.67
N ALA A 214 -3.07 -6.34 5.36
CA ALA A 214 -4.29 -6.08 4.61
C ALA A 214 -5.43 -7.06 4.91
N VAL A 215 -6.65 -6.65 4.57
CA VAL A 215 -7.79 -7.55 4.39
C VAL A 215 -8.24 -7.45 2.94
N GLN A 216 -8.32 -8.59 2.26
CA GLN A 216 -8.66 -8.69 0.86
C GLN A 216 -9.82 -9.67 0.66
N TRP A 217 -10.75 -9.35 -0.22
CA TRP A 217 -11.83 -10.27 -0.56
C TRP A 217 -12.31 -10.10 -1.99
N ASP A 218 -12.81 -11.20 -2.55
CA ASP A 218 -13.48 -11.20 -3.84
C ASP A 218 -14.99 -11.19 -3.62
N ALA A 219 -15.66 -10.25 -4.28
CA ALA A 219 -17.10 -10.08 -4.17
C ALA A 219 -17.74 -9.92 -5.56
N LYS A 220 -18.74 -10.75 -5.85
CA LYS A 220 -19.50 -10.63 -7.11
C LYS A 220 -20.73 -9.76 -6.89
N VAL A 221 -20.88 -8.70 -7.69
CA VAL A 221 -22.07 -7.84 -7.64
C VAL A 221 -23.31 -8.65 -7.98
N ILE A 222 -24.26 -8.76 -7.05
CA ILE A 222 -25.57 -9.35 -7.29
C ILE A 222 -26.54 -8.29 -7.81
N ARG A 223 -26.62 -7.15 -7.11
CA ARG A 223 -27.49 -6.03 -7.49
C ARG A 223 -27.15 -4.75 -6.75
N LYS A 224 -27.58 -3.62 -7.31
CA LYS A 224 -27.61 -2.33 -6.63
C LYS A 224 -28.77 -2.28 -5.63
N THR A 225 -28.51 -1.80 -4.43
CA THR A 225 -29.49 -1.55 -3.36
C THR A 225 -29.70 -0.05 -3.17
N ARG A 226 -30.57 0.33 -2.22
CA ARG A 226 -30.75 1.75 -1.87
C ARG A 226 -29.50 2.27 -1.17
N LYS A 227 -29.07 3.49 -1.53
CA LYS A 227 -27.92 4.15 -0.89
C LYS A 227 -28.14 4.27 0.62
N PRO A 228 -27.23 3.74 1.45
CA PRO A 228 -27.32 3.91 2.90
C PRO A 228 -26.96 5.34 3.31
N ASP A 229 -27.35 5.73 4.52
CA ASP A 229 -27.07 7.06 5.06
C ASP A 229 -25.59 7.25 5.44
N LYS A 230 -24.85 6.14 5.64
CA LYS A 230 -23.41 6.12 5.95
C LYS A 230 -22.72 4.98 5.20
N SER A 231 -21.45 5.18 4.83
CA SER A 231 -20.61 4.12 4.28
C SER A 231 -20.22 3.10 5.36
N SER A 232 -20.05 1.85 4.95
CA SER A 232 -19.79 0.70 5.82
C SER A 232 -18.28 0.49 5.93
N PRO A 233 -17.64 0.75 7.10
CA PRO A 233 -16.23 0.46 7.28
C PRO A 233 -15.98 -1.04 7.34
N LEU A 234 -14.74 -1.43 7.02
CA LEU A 234 -14.18 -2.67 7.56
C LEU A 234 -13.93 -2.48 9.05
N ILE A 235 -14.42 -3.40 9.89
CA ILE A 235 -14.19 -3.34 11.34
C ILE A 235 -13.41 -4.57 11.79
N MET A 236 -12.28 -4.37 12.44
CA MET A 236 -11.49 -5.42 13.07
C MET A 236 -11.67 -5.37 14.57
N ARG A 237 -11.99 -6.51 15.19
CA ARG A 237 -12.05 -6.68 16.64
C ARG A 237 -10.91 -7.55 17.10
N PHE A 238 -10.25 -7.13 18.17
CA PHE A 238 -9.18 -7.87 18.82
C PHE A 238 -9.69 -8.61 20.06
N LYS A 239 -8.97 -9.64 20.48
CA LYS A 239 -9.29 -10.47 21.66
C LYS A 239 -9.21 -9.69 22.98
N ASP A 240 -8.49 -8.57 23.00
CA ASP A 240 -8.39 -7.65 24.14
C ASP A 240 -9.57 -6.65 24.23
N GLY A 241 -10.48 -6.67 23.25
CA GLY A 241 -11.63 -5.77 23.15
C GLY A 241 -11.39 -4.51 22.32
N THR A 242 -10.20 -4.30 21.77
CA THR A 242 -9.90 -3.19 20.85
C THR A 242 -10.69 -3.33 19.54
N GLU A 243 -11.20 -2.21 19.04
CA GLU A 243 -11.87 -2.11 17.73
C GLU A 243 -11.15 -1.09 16.84
N VAL A 244 -10.85 -1.50 15.61
CA VAL A 244 -10.27 -0.64 14.57
C VAL A 244 -11.24 -0.60 13.40
N LYS A 245 -11.48 0.60 12.84
CA LYS A 245 -12.35 0.83 11.69
C LYS A 245 -11.52 1.41 10.56
N ASN A 246 -11.63 0.84 9.37
CA ASN A 246 -10.92 1.32 8.19
C ASN A 246 -11.93 1.57 7.04
N TYR A 247 -11.82 2.74 6.41
CA TYR A 247 -12.74 3.24 5.38
C TYR A 247 -12.10 3.28 3.99
N SER A 248 -10.79 3.05 3.88
CA SER A 248 -10.07 3.01 2.61
C SER A 248 -10.32 1.66 1.93
N LEU A 249 -11.42 1.58 1.18
CA LEU A 249 -11.77 0.44 0.33
C LEU A 249 -11.25 0.72 -1.08
N THR A 250 -10.14 0.10 -1.48
CA THR A 250 -9.76 0.05 -2.89
C THR A 250 -10.48 -1.12 -3.56
N SER A 251 -11.29 -0.82 -4.58
CA SER A 251 -11.87 -1.82 -5.48
C SER A 251 -11.16 -1.75 -6.82
N SER A 252 -10.66 -2.88 -7.30
CA SER A 252 -10.14 -2.99 -8.67
C SER A 252 -11.03 -3.92 -9.50
N ASP A 253 -11.46 -3.45 -10.66
CA ASP A 253 -12.02 -4.32 -11.69
C ASP A 253 -10.88 -5.19 -12.23
N VAL A 254 -10.84 -6.46 -11.84
CA VAL A 254 -9.88 -7.41 -12.41
C VAL A 254 -10.35 -7.75 -13.83
N GLU A 255 -9.62 -7.31 -14.86
CA GLU A 255 -9.99 -7.58 -16.26
C GLU A 255 -10.26 -9.08 -16.50
N GLY A 256 -11.48 -9.40 -16.98
CA GLY A 256 -11.91 -10.78 -17.24
C GLY A 256 -12.48 -11.54 -16.04
N SER A 257 -12.60 -10.89 -14.88
CA SER A 257 -13.27 -11.44 -13.68
C SER A 257 -14.75 -11.04 -13.63
N ASP A 258 -15.57 -11.98 -13.15
CA ASP A 258 -16.99 -11.77 -12.81
C ASP A 258 -17.17 -11.16 -11.40
N SER A 259 -16.07 -10.93 -10.68
CA SER A 259 -16.02 -10.42 -9.31
C SER A 259 -15.07 -9.23 -9.18
N ASP A 260 -15.48 -8.28 -8.34
CA ASP A 260 -14.65 -7.17 -7.89
C ASP A 260 -13.74 -7.70 -6.78
N THR A 261 -12.46 -7.33 -6.82
CA THR A 261 -11.56 -7.59 -5.69
C THR A 261 -11.40 -6.32 -4.88
N PHE A 262 -11.67 -6.43 -3.59
CA PHE A 262 -11.51 -5.37 -2.62
C PHE A 262 -10.25 -5.62 -1.80
N LEU A 263 -9.53 -4.55 -1.49
CA LEU A 263 -8.42 -4.56 -0.56
C LEU A 263 -8.56 -3.38 0.40
N VAL A 264 -8.28 -3.66 1.67
CA VAL A 264 -8.15 -2.65 2.72
C VAL A 264 -6.78 -2.80 3.31
N LEU A 265 -5.92 -1.81 3.09
CA LEU A 265 -4.64 -1.75 3.77
C LEU A 265 -4.84 -1.30 5.22
N LEU A 266 -4.14 -1.95 6.14
CA LEU A 266 -4.20 -1.65 7.55
C LEU A 266 -3.26 -0.50 7.91
N ASP A 267 -3.78 0.46 8.69
CA ASP A 267 -3.02 1.62 9.18
C ASP A 267 -1.89 1.23 10.14
N LYS A 268 -1.88 -0.02 10.62
CA LYS A 268 -0.82 -0.66 11.38
C LYS A 268 -0.82 -2.15 11.07
N PRO A 269 0.37 -2.77 10.95
CA PRO A 269 0.45 -4.20 10.84
C PRO A 269 -0.13 -4.85 12.09
N ILE A 270 -0.79 -5.98 11.92
CA ILE A 270 -1.44 -6.69 13.02
C ILE A 270 -0.86 -8.09 13.19
N ASN A 271 -0.87 -8.59 14.42
CA ASN A 271 -0.78 -10.01 14.65
C ASN A 271 -2.17 -10.63 14.47
N ILE A 272 -2.33 -11.46 13.44
CA ILE A 272 -3.62 -12.05 13.08
C ILE A 272 -4.19 -12.90 14.23
N ASN A 273 -3.33 -13.51 15.04
CA ASN A 273 -3.76 -14.33 16.17
C ASN A 273 -4.46 -13.53 17.28
N ASP A 274 -4.25 -12.21 17.32
CA ASP A 274 -4.89 -11.32 18.28
C ASP A 274 -6.28 -10.85 17.80
N LEU A 275 -6.66 -11.13 16.55
CA LEU A 275 -8.00 -10.84 16.04
C LEU A 275 -9.02 -11.84 16.59
N SER A 276 -10.20 -11.33 16.92
CA SER A 276 -11.39 -12.11 17.29
C SER A 276 -12.44 -12.13 16.17
N SER A 277 -12.57 -11.05 15.40
CA SER A 277 -13.47 -11.01 14.24
C SER A 277 -13.15 -9.89 13.27
N VAL A 278 -13.63 -10.04 12.04
CA VAL A 278 -13.64 -9.00 11.01
C VAL A 278 -15.07 -8.81 10.51
N ILE A 279 -15.52 -7.56 10.38
CA ILE A 279 -16.85 -7.19 9.91
C ILE A 279 -16.70 -6.52 8.55
N ILE A 280 -17.36 -7.09 7.54
CA ILE A 280 -17.43 -6.56 6.17
C ILE A 280 -18.90 -6.26 5.88
N GLY A 281 -19.23 -4.99 5.68
CA GLY A 281 -20.61 -4.56 5.49
C GLY A 281 -21.48 -4.92 6.69
N ASN A 282 -22.48 -5.77 6.47
CA ASN A 282 -23.39 -6.28 7.51
C ASN A 282 -23.03 -7.69 8.02
N TYR A 283 -21.90 -8.27 7.61
CA TYR A 283 -21.51 -9.64 7.95
C TYR A 283 -20.31 -9.67 8.88
N THR A 284 -20.34 -10.56 9.89
CA THR A 284 -19.25 -10.76 10.86
C THR A 284 -18.60 -12.12 10.64
N ILE A 285 -17.30 -12.10 10.37
CA ILE A 285 -16.43 -13.26 10.30
C ILE A 285 -15.79 -13.43 11.67
N ASN A 286 -16.13 -14.48 12.41
CA ASN A 286 -15.47 -14.81 13.66
C ASN A 286 -14.20 -15.63 13.39
N LEU A 287 -13.11 -15.27 14.06
CA LEU A 287 -11.81 -15.92 13.97
C LEU A 287 -11.56 -16.57 15.34
N GLU A 288 -11.79 -17.89 15.44
CA GLU A 288 -11.60 -18.66 16.69
C GLU A 288 -10.13 -18.68 17.14
#